data_AF-A0A926B8K2-F1
#
_entry.id   AF-A0A926B8K2-F1
#
_cell.length_a   1.000
_cell.length_b   1.000
_cell.length_c   1.000
_cell.angle_alpha   90.00
_cell.angle_beta   90.00
_cell.angle_gamma   90.00
#
_symmetry.space_group_name_H-M   'P 1'
#
loop_
_entity.id
_entity.type
_entity.pdbx_description
1 polymer ?
#
loop_
_entity_poly.entity_id
_entity_poly.type
_entity_poly.pdbx_seq_one_letter_code
_entity_poly.pdbx_strand_id
1 'polypeptide(L)'
;MPVPSNVINPRAIDYVRADVRALAGYTTGEQQPGFIKLNTNECAYPPSPRVREALLQIADESLRLYPDPTSSRLREVAAARFGVRPGQIIAGNGSDDCLTIVYRTFLPHGHNVSCPWPSYGLYDTLAGIQGANIFHVNYRRSGTHWDLP
;
A
#
# COMPACT_ATOMS: atom_id res chain seq x y z
N MET A 1 -25.71 -29.39 -8.52
CA MET A 1 -24.73 -29.67 -9.59
C MET A 1 -23.34 -29.48 -8.99
N PRO A 2 -22.52 -30.54 -8.83
CA PRO A 2 -21.16 -30.38 -8.34
C PRO A 2 -20.32 -29.64 -9.40
N VAL A 3 -19.58 -28.61 -8.98
CA VAL A 3 -18.59 -27.94 -9.83
C VAL A 3 -17.49 -28.97 -10.14
N PRO A 4 -17.14 -29.26 -11.40
CA PRO A 4 -16.09 -30.20 -11.72
C PRO A 4 -14.78 -29.77 -11.06
N SER A 5 -14.22 -30.64 -10.24
CA SER A 5 -12.89 -30.44 -9.67
C SER A 5 -11.84 -30.50 -10.79
N ASN A 6 -11.01 -29.45 -10.82
CA ASN A 6 -9.70 -29.39 -11.47
C ASN A 6 -9.66 -29.50 -13.01
N VAL A 7 -9.92 -28.37 -13.66
CA VAL A 7 -9.20 -28.01 -14.90
C VAL A 7 -8.33 -26.79 -14.58
N ILE A 8 -7.27 -26.98 -13.79
CA ILE A 8 -6.20 -25.98 -13.77
C ILE A 8 -5.46 -26.15 -15.09
N ASN A 9 -5.64 -25.20 -16.01
CA ASN A 9 -4.87 -25.16 -17.25
C ASN A 9 -3.38 -25.02 -16.88
N PRO A 10 -2.52 -26.02 -17.14
CA PRO A 10 -1.12 -25.98 -16.73
C PRO A 10 -0.33 -24.89 -17.45
N ARG A 11 -0.86 -24.35 -18.56
CA ARG A 11 -0.29 -23.21 -19.29
C ARG A 11 -0.82 -21.86 -18.82
N ALA A 12 -1.68 -21.80 -17.80
CA ALA A 12 -2.17 -20.52 -17.27
C ALA A 12 -1.02 -19.60 -16.87
N ILE A 13 0.07 -20.18 -16.35
CA ILE A 13 1.27 -19.44 -15.97
C ILE A 13 1.92 -18.73 -17.17
N ASP A 14 1.80 -19.28 -18.39
CA ASP A 14 2.38 -18.74 -19.64
C ASP A 14 1.72 -17.43 -20.11
N TYR A 15 0.54 -17.12 -19.59
CA TYR A 15 -0.11 -15.83 -19.81
C TYR A 15 0.29 -14.77 -18.77
N VAL A 16 0.98 -15.16 -17.69
CA VAL A 16 1.50 -14.21 -16.70
C VAL A 16 2.73 -13.51 -17.29
N ARG A 17 2.71 -12.17 -17.22
CA ARG A 17 3.83 -11.31 -17.64
C ARG A 17 5.15 -11.80 -17.05
N ALA A 18 6.21 -11.80 -17.86
CA ALA A 18 7.54 -12.27 -17.45
C ALA A 18 8.05 -11.57 -16.18
N ASP A 19 7.89 -10.25 -16.08
CA ASP A 19 8.33 -9.47 -14.91
C ASP A 19 7.64 -9.94 -13.62
N VAL A 20 6.33 -10.23 -13.69
CA VAL A 20 5.53 -10.69 -12.56
C VAL A 20 5.91 -12.12 -12.16
N ARG A 21 6.23 -12.97 -13.14
CA ARG A 21 6.71 -14.34 -12.86
C ARG A 21 8.10 -14.34 -12.18
N ALA A 22 8.96 -13.39 -12.55
CA ALA A 22 10.31 -13.26 -11.99
C ALA A 22 10.34 -12.54 -10.63
N LEU A 23 9.26 -11.85 -10.25
CA LEU A 23 9.16 -11.08 -9.02
C LEU A 23 9.17 -11.97 -7.78
N ALA A 24 10.04 -11.66 -6.82
CA ALA A 24 9.91 -12.14 -5.45
C ALA A 24 8.83 -11.32 -4.72
N GLY A 25 7.85 -12.00 -4.11
CA GLY A 25 6.80 -11.35 -3.35
C GLY A 25 7.34 -10.58 -2.13
N TYR A 26 6.60 -9.55 -1.70
CA TYR A 26 6.95 -8.78 -0.50
C TYR A 26 6.98 -9.67 0.75
N THR A 27 8.05 -9.55 1.54
CA THR A 27 8.19 -10.27 2.81
C THR A 27 7.63 -9.43 3.96
N THR A 28 6.57 -9.92 4.59
CA THR A 28 5.93 -9.24 5.72
C THR A 28 6.65 -9.50 7.04
N GLY A 29 6.51 -8.60 8.01
CA GLY A 29 6.98 -8.82 9.38
C GLY A 29 6.18 -9.91 10.10
N GLU A 30 6.86 -10.71 10.92
CA GLU A 30 6.27 -11.83 11.66
C GLU A 30 5.11 -11.43 12.58
N GLN A 31 4.11 -12.31 12.70
CA GLN A 31 2.93 -12.13 13.54
C GLN A 31 2.82 -13.30 14.53
N GLN A 32 3.64 -13.30 15.58
CA GLN A 32 3.65 -14.37 16.59
C GLN A 32 2.86 -13.96 17.84
N PRO A 33 1.85 -14.76 18.26
CA PRO A 33 1.15 -14.51 19.51
C PRO A 33 2.04 -14.84 20.73
N GLY A 34 1.71 -14.26 21.89
CA GLY A 34 2.41 -14.54 23.16
C GLY A 34 3.70 -13.73 23.37
N PHE A 35 3.98 -12.75 22.51
CA PHE A 35 5.14 -11.85 22.63
C PHE A 35 4.73 -10.38 22.74
N ILE A 36 5.61 -9.56 23.32
CA ILE A 36 5.52 -8.10 23.20
C ILE A 36 5.92 -7.74 21.77
N LYS A 37 4.96 -7.26 20.98
CA LYS A 37 5.16 -6.98 19.56
C LYS A 37 5.76 -5.59 19.33
N LEU A 38 6.97 -5.54 18.79
CA LEU A 38 7.73 -4.29 18.52
C LEU A 38 8.32 -4.21 17.10
N ASN A 39 7.80 -5.01 16.15
CA ASN A 39 8.44 -5.25 14.84
C ASN A 39 7.77 -4.57 13.63
N THR A 40 6.58 -3.97 13.79
CA THR A 40 5.78 -3.45 12.66
C THR A 40 5.27 -2.01 12.87
N ASN A 41 5.84 -1.28 13.83
CA ASN A 41 5.50 0.13 14.13
C ASN A 41 4.02 0.38 14.47
N GLU A 42 3.30 -0.63 14.96
CA GLU A 42 1.92 -0.47 15.40
C GLU A 42 1.83 0.44 16.64
N CYS A 43 0.74 1.20 16.74
CA CYS A 43 0.46 1.98 17.93
C CYS A 43 0.08 1.04 19.09
N ALA A 44 0.74 1.21 20.24
CA ALA A 44 0.42 0.44 21.45
C ALA A 44 -0.91 0.85 22.10
N TYR A 45 -1.45 2.02 21.76
CA TYR A 45 -2.70 2.53 22.32
C TYR A 45 -3.91 2.16 21.46
N PRO A 46 -5.09 1.96 22.07
CA PRO A 46 -6.32 1.78 21.32
C PRO A 46 -6.65 3.03 20.49
N PRO A 47 -7.48 2.91 19.43
CA PRO A 47 -7.98 4.07 18.70
C PRO A 47 -8.83 4.97 19.60
N SER A 48 -9.05 6.21 19.17
CA SER A 48 -9.93 7.16 19.87
C SER A 48 -11.32 6.54 20.13
N PRO A 49 -11.94 6.79 21.31
CA PRO A 49 -13.32 6.33 21.58
C PRO A 49 -14.34 6.78 20.51
N ARG A 50 -14.11 7.95 19.88
CA ARG A 50 -14.94 8.47 18.78
C ARG A 50 -14.89 7.59 17.52
N VAL A 51 -13.79 6.87 17.30
CA VAL A 51 -13.69 5.89 16.21
C VAL A 51 -14.62 4.71 16.49
N ARG A 52 -14.63 4.20 17.73
CA ARG A 52 -15.55 3.13 18.14
C ARG A 52 -17.01 3.55 17.97
N GLU A 53 -17.36 4.76 18.40
CA GLU A 53 -18.71 5.31 18.21
C GLU A 53 -19.10 5.35 16.74
N ALA A 54 -18.22 5.88 15.87
CA ALA A 54 -18.47 5.94 14.42
C ALA A 54 -18.64 4.53 13.80
N LEU A 55 -17.81 3.56 14.21
CA LEU A 55 -17.91 2.18 13.72
C LEU A 55 -19.23 1.51 14.11
N LEU A 56 -19.79 1.82 15.27
CA LEU A 56 -21.10 1.29 15.69
C LEU A 56 -22.25 1.87 14.86
N GLN A 57 -22.10 3.09 14.32
CA GLN A 57 -23.12 3.71 13.47
C GLN A 57 -23.13 3.15 12.04
N ILE A 58 -22.02 2.57 11.56
CA ILE A 58 -21.97 1.97 10.21
C ILE A 58 -22.38 0.50 10.19
N ALA A 59 -22.51 -0.15 11.35
CA ALA A 59 -22.88 -1.55 11.48
C ALA A 59 -24.40 -1.76 11.35
N ASP A 60 -25.04 -1.02 10.45
CA ASP A 60 -26.48 -1.07 10.20
C ASP A 60 -26.78 -1.62 8.81
N GLU A 61 -28.03 -1.50 8.42
CA GLU A 61 -28.55 -1.94 7.14
C GLU A 61 -27.87 -1.29 5.92
N SER A 62 -27.14 -0.19 6.09
CA SER A 62 -26.46 0.54 5.01
C SER A 62 -25.26 -0.21 4.42
N LEU A 63 -24.71 -1.23 5.10
CA LEU A 63 -23.58 -2.04 4.59
C LEU A 63 -23.87 -2.78 3.28
N ARG A 64 -25.16 -2.92 2.91
CA ARG A 64 -25.56 -3.46 1.60
C ARG A 64 -25.36 -2.49 0.43
N LEU A 65 -25.08 -1.22 0.74
CA LEU A 65 -24.94 -0.14 -0.24
C LEU A 65 -23.46 0.13 -0.53
N TYR A 66 -23.18 0.65 -1.73
CA TYR A 66 -21.86 1.18 -2.02
C TYR A 66 -21.56 2.40 -1.16
N PRO A 67 -20.31 2.57 -0.68
CA PRO A 67 -19.90 3.78 0.01
C PRO A 67 -19.82 4.97 -0.96
N ASP A 68 -19.60 6.17 -0.42
CA ASP A 68 -19.25 7.34 -1.24
C ASP A 68 -18.01 7.03 -2.10
N PRO A 69 -18.15 7.00 -3.44
CA PRO A 69 -17.07 6.58 -4.34
C PRO A 69 -15.87 7.53 -4.32
N THR A 70 -16.03 8.74 -3.80
CA THR A 70 -14.99 9.77 -3.79
C THR A 70 -14.40 10.03 -2.42
N SER A 71 -14.96 9.43 -1.36
CA SER A 71 -14.61 9.73 0.04
C SER A 71 -14.64 11.24 0.34
N SER A 72 -15.63 11.96 -0.20
CA SER A 72 -15.76 13.43 -0.17
C SER A 72 -15.59 14.00 1.24
N ARG A 73 -16.35 13.48 2.22
CA ARG A 73 -16.30 13.94 3.61
C ARG A 73 -14.92 13.76 4.25
N LEU A 74 -14.23 12.66 3.98
CA LEU A 74 -12.86 12.44 4.45
C LEU A 74 -11.92 13.48 3.85
N ARG A 75 -12.02 13.72 2.54
CA ARG A 75 -11.18 14.68 1.81
C ARG A 75 -11.39 16.10 2.30
N GLU A 76 -12.63 16.51 2.57
CA GLU A 76 -12.96 17.83 3.12
C GLU A 76 -12.36 18.04 4.51
N VAL A 77 -12.54 17.07 5.42
CA VAL A 77 -12.02 17.15 6.79
C VAL A 77 -10.49 17.15 6.79
N ALA A 78 -9.85 16.29 5.99
CA ALA A 78 -8.40 16.25 5.85
C ALA A 78 -7.85 17.55 5.25
N ALA A 79 -8.50 18.08 4.21
CA ALA A 79 -8.13 19.34 3.57
C ALA A 79 -8.16 20.51 4.55
N ALA A 80 -9.23 20.64 5.35
CA ALA A 80 -9.32 21.65 6.40
C ALA A 80 -8.23 21.48 7.47
N ARG A 81 -7.93 20.23 7.87
CA ARG A 81 -6.90 19.92 8.88
C ARG A 81 -5.48 20.28 8.44
N PHE A 82 -5.18 20.12 7.16
CA PHE A 82 -3.85 20.34 6.57
C PHE A 82 -3.72 21.67 5.83
N GLY A 83 -4.77 22.46 5.71
CA GLY A 83 -4.75 23.78 5.04
C GLY A 83 -4.59 23.70 3.52
N VAL A 84 -5.17 22.67 2.88
CA VAL A 84 -5.13 22.47 1.42
C VAL A 84 -6.54 22.39 0.83
N ARG A 85 -6.68 22.32 -0.50
CA ARG A 85 -7.99 22.11 -1.16
C ARG A 85 -8.36 20.62 -1.14
N PRO A 86 -9.66 20.25 -1.06
CA PRO A 86 -10.08 18.83 -1.16
C PRO A 86 -9.59 18.12 -2.44
N GLY A 87 -9.45 18.87 -3.54
CA GLY A 87 -8.87 18.39 -4.79
C GLY A 87 -7.39 17.98 -4.71
N GLN A 88 -6.68 18.34 -3.63
CA GLN A 88 -5.29 17.97 -3.35
C GLN A 88 -5.17 16.76 -2.40
N ILE A 89 -6.30 16.16 -1.98
CA ILE A 89 -6.34 14.95 -1.15
C ILE A 89 -6.84 13.79 -2.00
N ILE A 90 -6.09 12.68 -1.97
CA ILE A 90 -6.53 11.37 -2.44
C ILE A 90 -6.79 10.46 -1.23
N ALA A 91 -7.92 9.76 -1.23
CA ALA A 91 -8.22 8.73 -0.25
C ALA A 91 -7.92 7.36 -0.88
N GLY A 92 -7.06 6.58 -0.25
CA GLY A 92 -6.74 5.21 -0.65
C GLY A 92 -7.01 4.25 0.49
N ASN A 93 -7.13 2.95 0.18
CA ASN A 93 -7.29 1.91 1.17
C ASN A 93 -5.95 1.53 1.81
N GLY A 94 -5.38 2.49 2.57
CA GLY A 94 -3.98 2.48 3.01
C GLY A 94 -3.07 3.22 2.03
N SER A 95 -1.90 3.64 2.50
CA SER A 95 -0.93 4.38 1.68
C SER A 95 -0.37 3.55 0.52
N ASP A 96 -0.36 2.23 0.64
CA ASP A 96 0.16 1.32 -0.40
C ASP A 96 -0.71 1.36 -1.67
N ASP A 97 -2.01 1.57 -1.52
CA ASP A 97 -2.94 1.78 -2.63
C ASP A 97 -2.61 3.11 -3.35
N CYS A 98 -2.37 4.18 -2.58
CA CYS A 98 -1.91 5.46 -3.13
C CYS A 98 -0.56 5.33 -3.85
N LEU A 99 0.40 4.60 -3.29
CA LEU A 99 1.70 4.34 -3.93
C LEU A 99 1.54 3.54 -5.24
N THR A 100 0.65 2.55 -5.24
CA THR A 100 0.30 1.77 -6.44
C THR A 100 -0.28 2.68 -7.52
N ILE A 101 -1.18 3.60 -7.17
CA ILE A 101 -1.73 4.60 -8.10
C ILE A 101 -0.62 5.49 -8.67
N VAL A 102 0.31 5.97 -7.83
CA VAL A 102 1.46 6.78 -8.28
C VAL A 102 2.32 6.01 -9.28
N TYR A 103 2.71 4.78 -8.97
CA TYR A 103 3.52 3.95 -9.88
C TYR A 103 2.80 3.71 -11.21
N ARG A 104 1.53 3.31 -11.18
CA ARG A 104 0.76 3.03 -12.40
C ARG A 104 0.52 4.28 -13.25
N THR A 105 0.41 5.45 -12.62
CA THR A 105 0.14 6.72 -13.31
C THR A 105 1.38 7.27 -14.01
N PHE A 106 2.55 7.16 -13.36
CA PHE A 106 3.74 7.91 -13.79
C PHE A 106 4.90 7.03 -14.28
N LEU A 107 4.87 5.72 -14.06
CA LEU A 107 6.00 4.83 -14.34
C LEU A 107 5.63 3.79 -15.39
N PRO A 108 5.84 4.05 -16.70
CA PRO A 108 5.66 3.05 -17.73
C PRO A 108 6.61 1.84 -17.57
N HIS A 109 6.29 0.73 -18.23
CA HIS A 109 7.18 -0.43 -18.31
C HIS A 109 8.55 -0.05 -18.88
N GLY A 110 9.63 -0.57 -18.31
CA GLY A 110 11.01 -0.28 -18.69
C GLY A 110 11.54 1.08 -18.26
N HIS A 111 10.72 1.94 -17.64
CA HIS A 111 11.18 3.23 -17.11
C HIS A 111 11.86 3.07 -15.75
N ASN A 112 12.48 4.16 -15.28
CA ASN A 112 13.32 4.17 -14.09
C ASN A 112 12.63 4.88 -12.92
N VAL A 113 12.79 4.34 -11.72
CA VAL A 113 12.41 4.97 -10.44
C VAL A 113 13.60 4.91 -9.48
N SER A 114 13.77 5.92 -8.64
CA SER A 114 14.84 5.95 -7.65
C SER A 114 14.28 6.19 -6.26
N CYS A 115 14.85 5.51 -5.27
CA CYS A 115 14.54 5.74 -3.87
C CYS A 115 15.80 5.62 -3.00
N PRO A 116 15.83 6.26 -1.82
CA PRO A 116 16.91 6.04 -0.86
C PRO A 116 17.03 4.57 -0.45
N TRP A 117 18.21 4.14 -0.06
CA TRP A 117 18.45 2.79 0.46
C TRP A 117 19.30 2.80 1.75
N PRO A 118 18.87 2.12 2.83
CA PRO A 118 17.62 1.33 2.95
C PRO A 118 16.36 2.20 3.05
N SER A 119 15.23 1.68 2.56
CA SER A 119 13.92 2.33 2.66
C SER A 119 12.80 1.28 2.69
N TYR A 120 11.59 1.66 2.29
CA TYR A 120 10.43 0.78 2.31
C TYR A 120 10.47 -0.23 1.14
N GLY A 121 10.65 -1.52 1.45
CA GLY A 121 10.79 -2.58 0.43
C GLY A 121 9.59 -2.77 -0.50
N LEU A 122 8.44 -2.15 -0.20
CA LEU A 122 7.31 -2.13 -1.12
C LEU A 122 7.66 -1.40 -2.43
N TYR A 123 8.56 -0.41 -2.41
CA TYR A 123 8.96 0.32 -3.62
C TYR A 123 9.55 -0.60 -4.69
N ASP A 124 10.39 -1.57 -4.28
CA ASP A 124 10.95 -2.62 -5.13
C ASP A 124 9.85 -3.53 -5.68
N THR A 125 8.90 -3.91 -4.83
CA THR A 125 7.78 -4.76 -5.23
C THR A 125 6.91 -4.07 -6.28
N LEU A 126 6.56 -2.79 -6.06
CA LEU A 126 5.76 -2.01 -7.01
C LEU A 126 6.50 -1.77 -8.33
N ALA A 127 7.81 -1.50 -8.28
CA ALA A 127 8.63 -1.38 -9.49
C ALA A 127 8.63 -2.68 -10.29
N GLY A 128 8.81 -3.82 -9.62
CA GLY A 128 8.78 -5.14 -10.25
C GLY A 128 7.44 -5.49 -10.89
N ILE A 129 6.32 -5.21 -10.20
CA ILE A 129 4.96 -5.39 -10.77
C ILE A 129 4.77 -4.54 -12.03
N GLN A 130 5.29 -3.31 -12.02
CA GLN A 130 5.22 -2.39 -13.14
C GLN A 130 6.19 -2.75 -14.28
N GLY A 131 7.17 -3.62 -14.02
CA GLY A 131 8.27 -3.93 -14.94
C GLY A 131 9.22 -2.74 -15.14
N ALA A 132 9.40 -1.94 -14.09
CA ALA A 132 10.27 -0.77 -14.07
C ALA A 132 11.61 -1.09 -13.40
N ASN A 133 12.65 -0.34 -13.77
CA ASN A 133 13.96 -0.45 -13.16
C ASN A 133 14.02 0.42 -11.90
N ILE A 134 14.35 -0.18 -10.75
CA ILE A 134 14.56 0.54 -9.50
C ILE A 134 16.05 0.81 -9.27
N PHE A 135 16.37 2.06 -8.92
CA PHE A 135 17.72 2.49 -8.57
C PHE A 135 17.76 2.95 -7.13
N HIS A 136 18.51 2.21 -6.33
CA HIS A 136 18.74 2.54 -4.92
C HIS A 136 19.83 3.61 -4.80
N VAL A 137 19.51 4.68 -4.07
CA VAL A 137 20.45 5.76 -3.79
C VAL A 137 20.88 5.68 -2.33
N ASN A 138 22.16 5.42 -2.10
CA ASN A 138 22.69 5.29 -0.74
C ASN A 138 22.67 6.64 -0.02
N TYR A 139 22.30 6.62 1.26
CA TYR A 139 22.48 7.80 2.13
C TYR A 139 23.96 8.19 2.22
N ARG A 140 24.21 9.50 2.32
CA ARG A 140 25.52 10.01 2.72
C ARG A 140 25.65 9.90 4.24
N ARG A 141 26.88 9.68 4.71
CA ARG A 141 27.15 9.60 6.15
C ARG A 141 28.09 10.73 6.57
N SER A 142 27.63 11.54 7.52
CA SER A 142 28.41 12.61 8.16
C SER A 142 28.48 12.35 9.66
N GLY A 143 29.59 11.74 10.12
CA GLY A 143 29.72 11.27 11.50
C GLY A 143 28.67 10.22 11.86
N THR A 144 27.77 10.58 12.78
CA THR A 144 26.62 9.75 13.23
C THR A 144 25.32 10.05 12.49
N HIS A 145 25.31 11.03 11.58
CA HIS A 145 24.14 11.42 10.80
C HIS A 145 24.11 10.74 9.44
N TRP A 146 22.89 10.48 8.97
CA TRP A 146 22.59 10.00 7.63
C TRP A 146 21.84 11.09 6.90
N ASP A 147 22.43 11.56 5.81
CA ASP A 147 21.89 12.63 4.98
C ASP A 147 21.37 12.05 3.67
N LEU A 148 20.31 12.65 3.15
CA LEU A 148 19.90 12.36 1.78
C LEU A 148 21.02 12.76 0.79
N PRO A 149 21.16 12.03 -0.32
CA PRO A 149 22.11 12.35 -1.38
C PRO A 149 21.89 13.75 -1.97
#